data_AF-Q8GAV0-F1
#
_entry.id   AF-Q8GAV0-F1
#
_cell.length_a   1.000
_cell.length_b   1.000
_cell.length_c   1.000
_cell.angle_alpha   90.00
_cell.angle_beta   90.00
_cell.angle_gamma   90.00
#
_symmetry.space_group_name_H-M   'P 1'
#
loop_
_entity.id
_entity.type
_entity.pdbx_description
1 polymer ?
#
loop_
_entity_poly.entity_id
_entity_poly.type
_entity_poly.pdbx_seq_one_letter_code
_entity_poly.pdbx_strand_id
1 'polypeptide(L)' 'MNEVITLGWRLNFYESELIKEALAPAERKNVVVVHSCAVTNEVERQVKQKIRKIYKNDPSKEIIVVGCAVQLDP' A
#
# COMPACT_ATOMS: atom_id res chain seq x y z
N MET A 1 2.79 -1.47 14.96
CA MET A 1 2.43 -2.69 14.20
C MET A 1 2.44 -2.31 12.74
N ASN A 2 3.14 -3.06 11.88
CA ASN A 2 3.22 -2.76 10.46
C ASN A 2 2.01 -3.39 9.75
N GLU A 3 1.45 -2.70 8.76
CA GLU A 3 0.23 -3.11 8.05
C GLU A 3 0.47 -3.11 6.55
N VAL A 4 -0.08 -4.10 5.84
CA VAL A 4 -0.06 -4.16 4.37
C VAL A 4 -1.49 -4.17 3.86
N ILE A 5 -1.82 -3.16 3.05
CA ILE A 5 -3.12 -2.97 2.44
C ILE A 5 -2.99 -3.26 0.95
N THR A 6 -3.66 -4.31 0.50
CA THR A 6 -3.64 -4.74 -0.90
C THR A 6 -4.89 -4.23 -1.61
N LEU A 7 -4.70 -3.52 -2.72
CA LEU A 7 -5.77 -3.05 -3.60
C LEU A 7 -5.45 -3.52 -5.03
N GLY A 8 -6.18 -4.51 -5.53
CA GLY A 8 -5.90 -5.08 -6.85
C GLY A 8 -6.40 -6.49 -7.04
N TRP A 9 -5.73 -7.22 -7.93
CA TRP A 9 -6.11 -8.57 -8.36
C TRP A 9 -5.32 -9.65 -7.61
N ARG A 10 -5.50 -10.90 -8.01
CA ARG A 10 -4.98 -12.09 -7.31
C ARG A 10 -3.45 -12.09 -7.17
N LEU A 11 -2.71 -11.50 -8.11
CA LEU A 11 -1.25 -11.39 -8.04
C LEU A 11 -0.81 -10.43 -6.94
N ASN A 12 -1.48 -9.28 -6.78
CA ASN A 12 -1.15 -8.32 -5.71
C ASN A 12 -1.24 -8.98 -4.33
N PHE A 13 -2.14 -9.94 -4.14
CA PHE A 13 -2.24 -10.65 -2.86
C PHE A 13 -1.01 -11.50 -2.58
N TYR A 14 -0.53 -12.24 -3.59
CA TYR A 14 0.67 -13.06 -3.46
C TYR A 14 1.91 -12.20 -3.18
N GLU A 15 2.10 -11.13 -3.95
CA GLU A 15 3.21 -10.19 -3.76
C GLU A 15 3.15 -9.47 -2.40
N SER A 16 1.94 -9.19 -1.90
CA SER A 16 1.75 -8.57 -0.59
C SER A 16 2.18 -9.47 0.58
N GLU A 17 2.12 -10.79 0.46
CA GLU A 17 2.65 -11.69 1.49
C GLU A 17 4.18 -11.59 1.56
N LEU A 18 4.86 -11.52 0.41
CA LEU A 18 6.31 -11.30 0.35
C LEU A 18 6.69 -9.94 0.97
N ILE A 19 5.88 -8.89 0.74
CA ILE A 19 6.08 -7.58 1.36
C ILE A 19 5.95 -7.66 2.89
N LYS A 20 4.96 -8.41 3.41
CA LYS A 20 4.81 -8.61 4.86
C LYS A 20 6.03 -9.32 5.46
N GLU A 21 6.52 -10.36 4.79
CA GLU A 21 7.72 -11.09 5.21
C GLU A 21 8.96 -10.16 5.21
N ALA A 22 9.10 -9.30 4.21
CA ALA A 22 10.19 -8.33 4.14
C ALA A 22 10.10 -7.21 5.20
N LEU A 23 8.89 -6.86 5.64
CA LEU A 23 8.66 -5.87 6.71
C LEU A 23 8.92 -6.42 8.12
N ALA A 24 8.88 -7.74 8.32
CA ALA A 24 9.09 -8.36 9.62
C ALA A 24 10.52 -8.16 10.19
N PRO A 25 11.61 -8.32 9.41
CA PRO A 25 12.96 -8.02 9.87
C PRO A 25 13.32 -6.54 9.79
N ALA A 26 12.50 -5.72 9.11
CA ALA A 26 12.74 -4.28 9.07
C ALA A 26 12.45 -3.70 10.46
N GLU A 27 13.44 -3.07 11.10
CA GLU A 27 13.29 -2.35 12.37
C GLU A 27 12.44 -1.06 12.25
N ARG A 28 11.60 -0.96 11.20
CA ARG A 28 10.65 0.13 11.05
C ARG A 28 9.38 -0.18 11.83
N LYS A 29 8.89 0.81 12.55
CA LYS A 29 7.64 0.75 13.31
C LYS A 29 6.67 1.77 12.73
N ASN A 30 5.39 1.43 12.76
CA ASN A 30 4.30 2.30 12.32
C ASN A 30 4.27 2.55 10.80
N VAL A 31 4.68 1.54 10.02
CA VAL A 31 4.65 1.60 8.56
C VAL A 31 3.37 0.96 8.03
N VAL A 32 2.76 1.62 7.05
CA VAL A 32 1.69 1.05 6.23
C VAL A 32 2.15 0.96 4.79
N VAL A 33 2.20 -0.24 4.24
CA VAL A 33 2.45 -0.44 2.81
C VAL A 33 1.12 -0.57 2.07
N VAL A 34 0.89 0.30 1.10
CA VAL A 34 -0.26 0.25 0.20
C VAL A 34 0.19 -0.34 -1.13
N HIS A 35 -0.19 -1.58 -1.38
CA HIS A 35 0.06 -2.21 -2.67
C HIS A 35 -1.06 -1.82 -3.65
N SER A 36 -0.72 -0.90 -4.54
CA SER A 36 -1.61 -0.25 -5.49
C SER A 36 -1.78 -1.00 -6.81
N CYS A 37 -2.93 -0.80 -7.45
CA CYS A 37 -3.24 -1.26 -8.79
C CYS A 37 -3.73 -0.06 -9.61
N ALA A 38 -3.60 -0.15 -10.93
CA ALA A 38 -3.93 0.92 -11.87
C ALA A 38 -4.60 0.41 -13.16
N VAL A 39 -5.29 -0.74 -13.06
CA VAL A 39 -6.02 -1.31 -14.20
C VAL A 39 -7.22 -0.47 -14.62
N THR A 40 -7.76 0.35 -13.72
CA THR A 40 -8.83 1.31 -14.01
C THR A 40 -8.70 2.57 -13.15
N ASN A 41 -9.21 3.69 -13.66
CA ASN A 41 -9.25 4.98 -12.95
C ASN A 41 -9.99 4.91 -11.60
N GLU A 42 -11.00 4.05 -11.49
CA GLU A 42 -11.75 3.89 -10.24
C GLU A 42 -10.90 3.18 -9.17
N VAL A 43 -10.11 2.18 -9.55
CA VAL A 43 -9.18 1.52 -8.64
C VAL A 43 -8.11 2.50 -8.17
N GLU A 44 -7.55 3.32 -9.06
CA GLU A 44 -6.59 4.36 -8.68
C GLU A 44 -7.21 5.40 -7.74
N ARG A 45 -8.46 5.81 -8.00
CA ARG A 45 -9.19 6.72 -7.11
C ARG A 45 -9.34 6.12 -5.72
N GLN A 46 -9.66 4.83 -5.60
CA GLN A 46 -9.76 4.12 -4.32
C GLN A 46 -8.42 4.06 -3.60
N VAL A 47 -7.31 3.80 -4.31
CA VAL A 47 -5.95 3.86 -3.75
C VAL A 47 -5.67 5.24 -3.16
N LYS A 48 -5.87 6.31 -3.95
CA LYS A 48 -5.65 7.71 -3.52
C LYS A 48 -6.53 8.06 -2.31
N GLN A 49 -7.79 7.63 -2.29
CA GLN A 49 -8.69 7.83 -1.14
C GLN A 49 -8.24 7.08 0.10
N LYS A 50 -7.78 5.83 -0.05
CA LYS A 50 -7.32 5.00 1.07
C LYS A 50 -6.08 5.61 1.72
N ILE A 51 -5.10 6.05 0.93
CA ILE A 51 -3.89 6.75 1.41
C ILE A 51 -4.28 7.99 2.22
N ARG A 52 -5.15 8.85 1.67
CA ARG A 52 -5.64 10.05 2.37
C ARG A 52 -6.34 9.71 3.69
N LYS A 53 -7.14 8.63 3.72
CA LYS A 53 -7.83 8.18 4.93
C LYS A 53 -6.85 7.67 5.99
N ILE A 54 -5.82 6.92 5.62
CA ILE A 54 -4.77 6.45 6.54
C ILE A 54 -4.06 7.64 7.15
N TYR A 55 -3.59 8.58 6.32
CA TYR A 55 -2.89 9.78 6.79
C TYR A 55 -3.76 10.65 7.69
N LYS A 56 -5.04 10.84 7.35
CA LYS A 56 -5.98 11.60 8.17
C LYS A 56 -6.23 10.94 9.54
N ASN A 57 -6.30 9.61 9.58
CA ASN A 57 -6.57 8.89 10.81
C ASN A 57 -5.35 8.87 11.74
N ASP A 58 -4.15 8.75 11.17
CA ASP A 58 -2.90 8.76 11.93
C ASP A 58 -1.78 9.38 11.08
N PRO A 59 -1.52 10.69 11.24
CA PRO A 59 -0.46 11.39 10.51
C PRO A 59 0.95 10.92 10.87
N SER A 60 1.12 10.17 11.97
CA SER A 60 2.42 9.66 12.40
C SER A 60 2.85 8.38 11.69
N LYS A 61 1.95 7.78 10.89
CA LYS A 61 2.25 6.59 10.10
C LYS A 61 3.11 6.93 8.89
N GLU A 62 4.17 6.17 8.70
CA GLU A 62 4.92 6.16 7.45
C GLU A 62 4.10 5.38 6.42
N ILE A 63 3.70 6.05 5.33
CA ILE A 63 2.93 5.40 4.24
C ILE A 63 3.87 5.16 3.07
N ILE A 64 4.05 3.89 2.71
CA ILE A 64 4.81 3.47 1.54
C ILE A 64 3.82 2.96 0.51
N VAL A 65 3.86 3.49 -0.71
CA VAL A 65 3.00 3.02 -1.81
C VAL A 65 3.86 2.26 -2.80
N VAL A 66 3.40 1.07 -3.21
CA VAL A 66 4.08 0.21 -4.17
C VAL A 66 3.10 -0.31 -5.23
N GLY A 67 3.59 -0.90 -6.32
CA GLY A 67 2.77 -1.49 -7.37
C GLY A 67 2.48 -0.56 -8.56
N CYS A 68 1.55 -0.99 -9.42
CA CYS A 68 1.39 -0.43 -10.77
C CYS A 68 1.05 1.06 -10.80
N ALA A 69 0.28 1.58 -9.84
CA ALA A 69 -0.13 2.98 -9.86
C ALA A 69 1.07 3.93 -9.71
N VAL A 70 2.05 3.57 -8.87
CA VAL A 70 3.28 4.37 -8.67
C VAL A 70 4.18 4.31 -9.91
N GLN A 71 4.14 3.21 -10.66
CA GLN A 71 4.94 3.09 -11.89
C GLN A 71 4.35 3.88 -13.06
N LEU A 72 3.02 4.02 -13.10
CA LEU A 72 2.30 4.68 -14.19
C LEU A 72 2.09 6.19 -13.93
N ASP A 73 1.86 6.58 -12.67
CA ASP A 73 1.61 7.96 -12.22
C ASP A 73 2.26 8.19 -10.83
N PRO A 74 3.60 8.39 -10.77
CA PRO A 74 4.36 8.53 -9.52
C PRO A 74 4.05 9.83 -8.75
#